data_AF-A0A937WS44-F1
#
_entry.id   AF-A0A937WS44-F1
#
_cell.length_a   1.000
_cell.length_b   1.000
_cell.length_c   1.000
_cell.angle_alpha   90.00
_cell.angle_beta   90.00
_cell.angle_gamma   90.00
#
_symmetry.space_group_name_H-M   'P 1'
#
loop_
_entity.id
_entity.type
_entity.pdbx_description
1 polymer ?
#
loop_
_entity_poly.entity_id
_entity_poly.type
_entity_poly.pdbx_seq_one_letter_code
_entity_poly.pdbx_strand_id
1 'polypeptide(L)'
;MVVSGVKALTFDIFGTVFDWRTTIIGEGARLEREKGIRIDWPNFSDAWRGGYEPAMHRVRTGELSWLNIDRLHRIILDELLVRFGIEGLNETEKDHLNRVWHRLIPWPDALP
;
A
#
# COMPACT_ATOMS: atom_id res chain seq x y z
N MET A 1 18.77 26.94 12.39
CA MET A 1 19.50 27.17 11.12
C MET A 1 18.44 27.30 10.04
N VAL A 2 18.39 28.43 9.33
CA VAL A 2 17.41 28.66 8.24
C VAL A 2 18.15 28.48 6.93
N VAL A 3 17.65 27.60 6.05
CA VAL A 3 18.24 27.38 4.73
C VAL A 3 17.67 28.45 3.78
N SER A 4 18.51 29.39 3.35
CA SER A 4 18.14 30.45 2.40
C SER A 4 18.31 29.99 0.95
N GLY A 5 17.47 30.46 0.04
CA GLY A 5 17.61 30.22 -1.40
C GLY A 5 17.10 28.87 -1.90
N VAL A 6 16.26 28.18 -1.13
CA VAL A 6 15.58 26.95 -1.55
C VAL A 6 14.64 27.25 -2.72
N LYS A 7 14.79 26.52 -3.83
CA LYS A 7 13.96 26.67 -5.04
C LYS A 7 12.93 25.55 -5.23
N ALA A 8 13.12 24.41 -4.55
CA ALA A 8 12.24 23.26 -4.66
C ALA A 8 12.17 22.53 -3.32
N LEU A 9 10.98 22.03 -2.99
CA LEU A 9 10.73 21.08 -1.91
C LEU A 9 10.03 19.88 -2.54
N THR A 10 10.62 18.71 -2.42
CA THR A 10 9.99 17.45 -2.84
C THR A 10 9.65 16.64 -1.61
N PHE A 11 8.49 15.99 -1.64
CA PHE A 11 7.97 15.24 -0.52
C PHE A 11 7.98 13.76 -0.86
N ASP A 12 8.44 12.94 0.08
CA ASP A 12 7.97 11.56 0.15
C ASP A 12 6.45 11.56 0.36
N ILE A 13 5.76 10.53 -0.13
CA ILE A 13 4.30 10.50 -0.21
C ILE A 13 3.71 9.54 0.82
N PHE A 14 4.27 8.33 0.94
CA PHE A 14 3.72 7.27 1.78
C PHE A 14 4.14 7.42 3.24
N GLY A 15 3.22 7.94 4.06
CA GLY A 15 3.43 8.17 5.49
C GLY A 15 3.80 9.61 5.80
N THR A 16 4.51 10.28 4.89
CA THR A 16 4.83 11.71 5.02
C THR A 16 3.63 12.61 4.69
N VAL A 17 2.92 12.34 3.58
CA VAL A 17 1.76 13.15 3.14
C VAL A 17 0.45 12.40 3.38
N PHE A 18 0.46 11.08 3.22
CA PHE A 18 -0.74 10.25 3.29
C PHE A 18 -0.70 9.21 4.40
N ASP A 19 -1.84 9.04 5.09
CA ASP A 19 -2.11 7.97 6.03
C ASP A 19 -2.48 6.69 5.27
N TRP A 20 -1.45 5.97 4.82
CA TRP A 20 -1.63 4.70 4.12
C TRP A 20 -2.28 3.63 4.99
N ARG A 21 -1.93 3.59 6.28
CA ARG A 21 -2.33 2.49 7.18
C ARG A 21 -3.83 2.53 7.47
N THR A 22 -4.34 3.69 7.86
CA THR A 22 -5.78 3.85 8.12
C THR A 22 -6.59 3.65 6.84
N THR A 23 -6.08 4.10 5.69
CA THR A 23 -6.75 3.88 4.39
C THR A 23 -6.91 2.39 4.09
N ILE A 24 -5.84 1.59 4.22
CA ILE A 24 -5.89 0.15 3.91
C ILE A 24 -6.80 -0.59 4.90
N ILE A 25 -6.76 -0.23 6.18
CA ILE A 25 -7.68 -0.79 7.19
C ILE A 25 -9.14 -0.46 6.84
N GLY A 26 -9.42 0.77 6.38
CA GLY A 26 -10.74 1.18 5.94
C GLY A 26 -11.25 0.39 4.72
N GLU A 27 -10.38 0.13 3.75
CA GLU A 27 -10.67 -0.74 2.60
C GLU A 27 -10.96 -2.18 3.04
N GLY A 28 -10.20 -2.68 4.02
CA GLY A 28 -10.46 -3.97 4.66
C GLY A 28 -11.84 -4.06 5.31
N ALA A 29 -12.21 -3.04 6.10
CA ALA A 29 -13.54 -2.96 6.70
C ALA A 29 -14.67 -2.91 5.65
N ARG A 30 -14.40 -2.32 4.47
CA ARG A 30 -15.34 -2.33 3.34
C ARG A 30 -15.52 -3.76 2.80
N LEU A 31 -14.43 -4.49 2.57
CA LEU A 31 -14.45 -5.88 2.13
C LEU A 31 -15.13 -6.81 3.16
N GLU A 32 -14.95 -6.55 4.45
CA GLU A 32 -15.66 -7.28 5.50
C GLU A 32 -17.18 -7.11 5.37
N ARG A 33 -17.66 -5.87 5.18
CA ARG A 33 -19.10 -5.60 5.05
C ARG A 33 -19.70 -6.18 3.77
N GLU A 34 -18.98 -6.11 2.66
CA GLU A 34 -19.51 -6.50 1.35
C GLU A 34 -19.39 -8.00 1.07
N LYS A 35 -18.35 -8.66 1.59
CA LYS A 35 -18.00 -10.05 1.27
C LYS A 35 -17.83 -10.96 2.49
N GLY A 36 -17.89 -10.43 3.70
CA GLY A 36 -17.68 -11.21 4.92
C GLY A 36 -16.23 -11.64 5.15
N ILE A 37 -15.26 -11.00 4.48
CA ILE A 37 -13.83 -11.30 4.66
C ILE A 37 -13.38 -10.72 6.00
N ARG A 38 -13.33 -11.58 7.02
CA ARG A 38 -12.97 -11.24 8.40
C ARG A 38 -11.56 -11.70 8.72
N ILE A 39 -10.62 -10.76 8.68
CA ILE A 39 -9.22 -10.97 9.06
C ILE A 39 -8.75 -9.82 9.95
N ASP A 40 -7.55 -9.97 10.51
CA ASP A 40 -6.84 -8.86 11.15
C ASP A 40 -6.32 -7.89 10.08
N TRP A 41 -7.17 -6.95 9.67
CA TRP A 41 -6.85 -5.93 8.66
C TRP A 41 -5.69 -4.99 9.07
N PRO A 42 -5.53 -4.58 10.34
CA PRO A 42 -4.32 -3.90 10.80
C PRO A 42 -3.04 -4.70 10.51
N ASN A 43 -2.99 -5.98 10.90
CA ASN A 43 -1.84 -6.84 10.62
C ASN A 43 -1.64 -7.08 9.11
N PHE A 44 -2.71 -7.22 8.33
CA PHE A 44 -2.63 -7.30 6.87
C PHE A 44 -2.00 -6.04 6.25
N SER A 45 -2.43 -4.85 6.69
CA SER A 45 -1.88 -3.57 6.24
C SER A 45 -0.38 -3.46 6.56
N ASP A 46 0.02 -3.82 7.79
CA ASP A 46 1.41 -3.78 8.21
C ASP A 46 2.27 -4.80 7.44
N ALA A 47 1.74 -6.00 7.17
CA ALA A 47 2.40 -7.01 6.35
C ALA A 47 2.56 -6.55 4.90
N TRP A 48 1.56 -5.87 4.32
CA TRP A 48 1.65 -5.35 2.95
C TRP A 48 2.70 -4.27 2.82
N ARG A 49 2.74 -3.33 3.77
CA ARG A 49 3.80 -2.33 3.82
C ARG A 49 5.17 -2.98 4.07
N GLY A 50 5.23 -3.99 4.92
CA GLY A 50 6.46 -4.73 5.23
C GLY A 50 7.04 -5.49 4.03
N GLY A 51 6.21 -5.94 3.09
CA GLY A 51 6.67 -6.61 1.86
C GLY A 51 7.35 -5.68 0.85
N TYR A 52 7.19 -4.35 0.98
CA TYR A 52 7.75 -3.39 0.04
C TYR A 52 9.28 -3.40 -0.01
N GLU A 53 9.94 -3.39 1.16
CA GLU A 53 11.40 -3.33 1.22
C GLU A 53 12.05 -4.58 0.59
N PRO A 54 11.63 -5.82 0.94
CA PRO A 54 12.15 -7.02 0.29
C PRO A 54 11.90 -7.07 -1.21
N ALA A 55 10.71 -6.65 -1.67
CA ALA A 55 10.38 -6.63 -3.09
C ALA A 55 11.26 -5.62 -3.85
N MET A 56 11.48 -4.43 -3.29
CA MET A 56 12.39 -3.42 -3.84
C MET A 56 13.84 -3.89 -3.82
N HIS A 57 14.27 -4.59 -2.76
CA HIS A 57 15.62 -5.12 -2.65
C HIS A 57 15.93 -6.05 -3.83
N ARG A 58 15.03 -6.97 -4.16
CA ARG A 58 15.16 -7.88 -5.31
C ARG A 58 15.30 -7.14 -6.65
N VAL A 59 14.61 -6.01 -6.82
CA VAL A 59 14.79 -5.15 -8.01
C VAL A 59 16.15 -4.46 -7.97
N ARG A 60 16.57 -3.94 -6.83
CA ARG A 60 17.87 -3.25 -6.67
C ARG A 60 19.06 -4.19 -6.88
N THR A 61 18.95 -5.46 -6.52
CA THR A 61 20.00 -6.47 -6.70
C THR A 61 19.96 -7.15 -8.07
N GLY A 62 18.95 -6.86 -8.89
CA GLY A 62 18.79 -7.46 -10.22
C GLY A 62 18.21 -8.87 -10.23
N GLU A 63 17.76 -9.39 -9.08
CA GLU A 63 17.01 -10.65 -8.99
C GLU A 63 15.64 -10.56 -9.67
N LEU A 64 15.05 -9.36 -9.68
CA LEU A 64 13.86 -9.02 -10.46
C LEU A 64 14.19 -7.91 -11.45
N SER A 65 13.74 -8.07 -12.69
CA SER A 65 13.71 -6.97 -13.66
C SER A 65 12.92 -5.78 -13.12
N TRP A 66 13.20 -4.58 -13.62
CA TRP A 66 12.49 -3.37 -13.19
C TRP A 66 10.96 -3.52 -13.30
N LEU A 67 10.26 -3.22 -12.21
CA LEU A 67 8.81 -3.16 -12.11
C LEU A 67 8.41 -1.80 -11.53
N ASN A 68 7.25 -1.29 -11.93
CA ASN A 68 6.66 -0.15 -11.24
C ASN A 68 6.10 -0.58 -9.86
N ILE A 69 5.79 0.42 -9.03
CA ILE A 69 5.31 0.18 -7.66
C ILE A 69 3.99 -0.62 -7.62
N ASP A 70 3.10 -0.41 -8.58
CA ASP A 70 1.81 -1.11 -8.65
C ASP A 70 1.99 -2.63 -8.83
N ARG A 71 2.96 -3.04 -9.65
CA ARG A 71 3.28 -4.46 -9.84
C ARG A 71 3.95 -5.06 -8.63
N LEU A 72 4.81 -4.31 -7.93
CA LEU A 72 5.40 -4.77 -6.67
C LEU A 72 4.34 -4.94 -5.59
N HIS A 73 3.44 -3.97 -5.42
CA HIS A 73 2.32 -4.10 -4.51
C HIS A 73 1.42 -5.28 -4.87
N ARG A 74 1.23 -5.57 -6.17
CA ARG A 74 0.42 -6.71 -6.61
C ARG A 74 1.06 -8.04 -6.24
N ILE A 75 2.36 -8.20 -6.46
CA ILE A 75 3.10 -9.41 -6.07
C ILE A 75 2.94 -9.67 -4.57
N ILE A 76 3.14 -8.63 -3.75
CA ILE A 76 2.98 -8.73 -2.28
C ILE A 76 1.52 -9.04 -1.93
N LEU A 77 0.55 -8.40 -2.59
CA LEU A 77 -0.87 -8.66 -2.35
C LEU A 77 -1.21 -10.12 -2.59
N ASP A 78 -0.80 -10.68 -3.73
CA ASP A 78 -1.11 -12.08 -4.06
C ASP A 78 -0.53 -13.06 -3.01
N GLU A 79 0.67 -12.80 -2.49
CA GLU A 79 1.25 -13.56 -1.38
C GLU A 79 0.43 -13.40 -0.08
N LEU A 80 -0.04 -12.19 0.22
CA LEU A 80 -0.82 -11.92 1.42
C LEU A 80 -2.24 -12.47 1.37
N LEU A 81 -2.89 -12.48 0.19
CA LEU A 81 -4.20 -13.12 0.02
C LEU A 81 -4.12 -14.59 0.44
N VAL A 82 -3.06 -15.29 0.06
CA VAL A 82 -2.81 -16.67 0.49
C VAL A 82 -2.50 -16.74 1.99
N ARG A 83 -1.57 -15.93 2.49
CA ARG A 83 -1.12 -15.95 3.89
C ARG A 83 -2.25 -15.68 4.89
N PHE A 84 -3.18 -14.79 4.55
CA PHE A 84 -4.31 -14.40 5.40
C PHE A 84 -5.59 -15.21 5.11
N GLY A 85 -5.55 -16.19 4.18
CA GLY A 85 -6.70 -17.02 3.84
C GLY A 85 -7.85 -16.24 3.20
N ILE A 86 -7.54 -15.20 2.42
CA ILE A 86 -8.54 -14.39 1.73
C ILE A 86 -8.91 -15.07 0.41
N GLU A 87 -10.14 -15.55 0.35
CA GLU A 87 -10.72 -16.21 -0.82
C GLU A 87 -11.92 -15.43 -1.38
N GLY A 88 -12.40 -15.79 -2.57
CA GLY A 88 -13.62 -15.23 -3.15
C GLY A 88 -13.50 -13.83 -3.78
N LEU A 89 -12.28 -13.30 -3.90
CA LEU A 89 -11.98 -12.13 -4.72
C LEU A 89 -11.70 -12.55 -6.17
N ASN A 90 -12.44 -11.97 -7.13
CA ASN A 90 -12.10 -12.08 -8.54
C ASN A 90 -10.95 -11.13 -8.91
N GLU A 91 -10.38 -11.26 -10.11
CA GLU A 91 -9.23 -10.45 -10.51
C GLU A 91 -9.49 -8.95 -10.52
N THR A 92 -10.68 -8.50 -10.94
CA THR A 92 -11.08 -7.09 -10.90
C THR A 92 -11.08 -6.55 -9.47
N GLU A 93 -11.53 -7.36 -8.51
CA GLU A 93 -11.57 -6.98 -7.09
C GLU A 93 -10.18 -6.95 -6.47
N LYS A 94 -9.31 -7.91 -6.83
CA LYS A 94 -7.90 -7.88 -6.42
C LYS A 94 -7.17 -6.68 -7.00
N ASP A 95 -7.44 -6.30 -8.26
CA ASP A 95 -6.88 -5.09 -8.87
C ASP A 95 -7.41 -3.82 -8.20
N HIS A 96 -8.69 -3.80 -7.85
CA HIS A 96 -9.29 -2.69 -7.11
C HIS A 96 -8.66 -2.53 -5.72
N LEU A 97 -8.43 -3.64 -5.02
CA LEU A 97 -7.73 -3.67 -3.73
C LEU A 97 -6.27 -3.23 -3.91
N ASN A 98 -5.55 -3.72 -4.92
CA ASN A 98 -4.18 -3.30 -5.21
C ASN A 98 -4.06 -1.80 -5.48
N ARG A 99 -5.09 -1.19 -6.07
CA ARG A 99 -5.14 0.25 -6.32
C ARG A 99 -5.51 1.09 -5.09
N VAL A 100 -5.67 0.50 -3.90
CA VAL A 100 -5.92 1.27 -2.66
C VAL A 100 -4.82 2.32 -2.41
N TRP A 101 -3.57 2.03 -2.79
CA TRP A 101 -2.43 2.96 -2.70
C TRP A 101 -2.57 4.25 -3.53
N HIS A 102 -3.54 4.31 -4.44
CA HIS A 102 -3.87 5.49 -5.24
C HIS A 102 -4.99 6.33 -4.62
N ARG A 103 -5.62 5.84 -3.54
CA ARG A 103 -6.81 6.41 -2.91
C ARG A 103 -6.55 6.77 -1.44
N LEU A 104 -5.28 7.04 -1.10
CA LEU A 104 -4.88 7.28 0.28
C LEU A 104 -5.47 8.58 0.81
N ILE A 105 -5.83 8.56 2.09
CA ILE A 105 -6.31 9.73 2.82
C ILE A 105 -5.09 10.58 3.22
N PRO A 106 -5.04 11.87 2.87
CA PRO A 106 -3.96 12.76 3.30
C PRO A 106 -4.05 13.05 4.80
N TRP A 107 -2.93 13.34 5.45
CA TRP A 107 -2.97 13.90 6.81
C TRP A 107 -3.70 15.25 6.81
N PRO A 108 -4.38 15.64 7.91
CA PRO A 108 -5.12 16.90 7.95
C PRO A 108 -4.29 18.15 7.64
N ASP A 109 -3.01 18.13 8.03
CA ASP A 109 -2.04 19.20 7.82
C ASP A 109 -1.34 19.17 6.44
N ALA A 110 -1.60 18.13 5.63
CA ALA A 110 -1.13 18.07 4.25
C ALA A 110 -2.10 18.75 3.26
N LEU A 111 -3.27 19.19 3.73
CA LEU A 111 -4.27 19.91 2.94
C LEU A 111 -4.09 21.44 3.08
N PRO A 112 -4.46 22.23 2.06
CA PRO A 112 -4.41 23.70 2.10
C PRO A 112 -5.35 24.35 3.12
#